data_AF-A0A1D2RHH3-F1
#
_entry.id   AF-A0A1D2RHH3-F1
#
_cell.length_a   1.000
_cell.length_b   1.000
_cell.length_c   1.000
_cell.angle_alpha   90.00
_cell.angle_beta   90.00
_cell.angle_gamma   90.00
#
_symmetry.space_group_name_H-M   'P 1'
#
loop_
_entity.id
_entity.type
_entity.pdbx_description
1 polymer ?
#
loop_
_entity_poly.entity_id
_entity_poly.type
_entity_poly.pdbx_seq_one_letter_code
_entity_poly.pdbx_strand_id
1 'polypeptide(L)'
;MQRDYTVYLEDILDSIRKIETYTENLTFDEFVGNELKTDGVVRNLEIIGEAVKNLPENVKIMHPDTEWKKIAGLRDILTHAYFGVDLQIIWESVNKNFTSSEIVSSLESYTF
;
A
#
# COMPACT_ATOMS: atom_id res chain seq x y z
N MET A 1 -17.27 -19.15 -5.73
CA MET A 1 -17.66 -17.76 -6.05
C MET A 1 -16.36 -16.98 -6.18
N GLN A 2 -15.95 -16.68 -7.41
CA GLN A 2 -14.75 -15.87 -7.67
C GLN A 2 -15.04 -14.50 -7.05
N ARG A 3 -14.23 -14.04 -6.09
CA ARG A 3 -14.36 -12.67 -5.57
C ARG A 3 -14.28 -11.75 -6.78
N ASP A 4 -15.26 -10.85 -6.91
CA ASP A 4 -15.17 -9.79 -7.89
C ASP A 4 -13.90 -8.98 -7.58
N TYR A 5 -13.09 -8.71 -8.61
CA TYR A 5 -11.77 -8.10 -8.42
C TYR A 5 -11.88 -6.68 -7.84
N THR A 6 -13.07 -6.09 -7.91
CA THR A 6 -13.50 -4.88 -7.23
C THR A 6 -13.19 -4.92 -5.73
N VAL A 7 -13.38 -6.05 -5.06
CA VAL A 7 -13.05 -6.20 -3.63
C VAL A 7 -11.55 -6.01 -3.37
N TYR A 8 -10.68 -6.47 -4.28
CA TYR A 8 -9.23 -6.25 -4.13
C TYR A 8 -8.85 -4.79 -4.39
N LEU A 9 -9.55 -4.10 -5.29
CA LEU A 9 -9.36 -2.67 -5.50
C LEU A 9 -9.81 -1.86 -4.27
N GLU A 10 -10.93 -2.22 -3.66
CA GLU A 10 -11.41 -1.65 -2.40
C GLU A 10 -10.40 -1.88 -1.26
N ASP A 11 -9.90 -3.11 -1.09
CA ASP A 11 -8.88 -3.44 -0.09
C ASP A 11 -7.62 -2.58 -0.26
N ILE A 12 -7.19 -2.34 -1.50
CA ILE A 12 -6.04 -1.48 -1.82
C ILE A 12 -6.34 -0.03 -1.40
N LEU A 13 -7.47 0.53 -1.84
CA LEU A 13 -7.86 1.92 -1.57
C LEU A 13 -8.00 2.20 -0.08
N ASP A 14 -8.68 1.32 0.66
CA ASP A 14 -8.88 1.47 2.09
C ASP A 14 -7.57 1.36 2.86
N SER A 15 -6.67 0.47 2.43
CA SER A 15 -5.35 0.31 3.04
C SER A 15 -4.48 1.55 2.82
N ILE A 16 -4.54 2.13 1.62
CA ILE A 16 -3.86 3.40 1.29
C ILE A 16 -4.35 4.51 2.20
N ARG A 17 -5.67 4.74 2.28
CA ARG A 17 -6.25 5.80 3.12
C ARG A 17 -5.87 5.65 4.59
N LYS A 18 -5.82 4.41 5.11
CA LYS A 18 -5.36 4.13 6.47
C LYS A 18 -3.90 4.49 6.66
N ILE A 19 -3.02 4.09 5.74
CA ILE A 19 -1.59 4.44 5.79
C ILE A 19 -1.44 5.95 5.86
N GLU A 20 -2.09 6.69 4.95
CA GLU A 20 -2.04 8.16 4.95
C GLU A 20 -2.47 8.75 6.28
N THR A 21 -3.61 8.30 6.82
CA THR A 21 -4.13 8.74 8.11
C THR A 21 -3.16 8.45 9.25
N TYR A 22 -2.47 7.30 9.23
CA TYR A 22 -1.55 6.91 10.29
C TYR A 22 -0.25 7.72 10.22
N THR A 23 0.22 8.05 9.03
CA THR A 23 1.47 8.79 8.80
C THR A 23 1.29 10.29 8.71
N GLU A 24 0.06 10.79 8.69
CA GLU A 24 -0.26 12.21 8.55
C GLU A 24 0.44 13.05 9.62
N ASN A 25 1.14 14.09 9.18
CA ASN A 25 1.86 15.06 10.03
C ASN A 25 2.85 14.43 11.02
N LEU A 26 3.36 13.23 10.74
CA LEU A 26 4.41 12.61 11.54
C LEU A 26 5.79 12.87 10.95
N THR A 27 6.76 13.00 11.85
CA THR A 27 8.18 12.80 11.54
C THR A 27 8.53 11.31 11.58
N PHE A 28 9.68 10.95 11.01
CA PHE A 28 10.19 9.57 11.08
C PHE A 28 10.36 9.09 12.52
N ASP A 29 10.93 9.92 13.39
CA ASP A 29 11.17 9.55 14.79
C ASP A 29 9.86 9.32 15.55
N GLU A 30 8.82 10.13 15.28
CA GLU A 30 7.48 9.93 15.86
C GLU A 30 6.78 8.68 15.32
N PHE A 31 7.02 8.32 14.06
CA PHE A 31 6.52 7.09 13.47
C PHE A 31 7.17 5.86 14.12
N VAL A 32 8.50 5.81 14.17
CA VAL A 32 9.25 4.70 14.79
C VAL A 32 8.98 4.62 16.29
N GLY A 33 8.76 5.75 16.97
CA GLY A 33 8.38 5.79 18.38
C GLY A 33 6.95 5.34 18.67
N ASN A 34 6.13 5.07 17.65
CA ASN A 34 4.73 4.66 17.78
C ASN A 34 4.50 3.28 17.14
N GLU A 35 4.67 2.23 17.95
CA GLU A 35 4.51 0.83 17.51
C GLU A 35 3.15 0.56 16.87
N LEU A 36 2.06 1.10 17.43
CA LEU A 36 0.71 0.89 16.88
C LEU A 36 0.58 1.44 15.45
N LYS A 37 1.12 2.63 15.19
CA LYS A 37 1.11 3.23 13.86
C LYS A 37 2.04 2.48 12.91
N THR A 38 3.21 2.08 13.38
CA THR A 38 4.18 1.29 12.62
C THR A 38 3.57 -0.04 12.17
N ASP A 39 3.01 -0.80 13.10
CA ASP A 39 2.35 -2.09 12.83
C ASP A 39 1.13 -1.89 11.92
N GLY A 40 0.36 -0.83 12.14
CA GLY A 40 -0.77 -0.45 11.29
C GLY A 40 -0.34 -0.22 9.84
N VAL A 41 0.73 0.53 9.61
CA VAL A 41 1.27 0.78 8.27
C VAL A 41 1.76 -0.52 7.63
N VAL A 42 2.57 -1.31 8.35
CA VAL A 42 3.08 -2.60 7.86
C VAL A 42 1.92 -3.51 7.44
N ARG A 43 0.90 -3.63 8.28
CA ARG A 43 -0.27 -4.46 8.00
C ARG A 43 -1.01 -4.04 6.73
N ASN A 44 -1.20 -2.74 6.53
CA ASN A 44 -1.90 -2.23 5.35
C ASN A 44 -1.06 -2.43 4.07
N LEU A 45 0.27 -2.32 4.15
CA LEU A 45 1.15 -2.63 3.01
C LEU A 45 1.11 -4.13 2.64
N GLU A 46 1.01 -5.03 3.61
CA GLU A 46 0.80 -6.46 3.35
C GLU A 46 -0.54 -6.72 2.62
N ILE A 47 -1.62 -6.08 3.05
CA ILE A 47 -2.94 -6.20 2.43
C ILE A 47 -2.88 -5.73 0.98
N ILE A 48 -2.27 -4.57 0.71
CA ILE A 48 -2.07 -4.06 -0.65
C ILE A 48 -1.31 -5.07 -1.52
N GLY A 49 -0.19 -5.60 -1.01
CA GLY A 49 0.61 -6.58 -1.75
C GLY A 49 -0.17 -7.86 -2.11
N GLU A 50 -0.97 -8.36 -1.17
CA GLU A 50 -1.82 -9.54 -1.39
C GLU A 50 -2.96 -9.25 -2.37
N ALA A 51 -3.64 -8.10 -2.24
CA ALA A 51 -4.70 -7.69 -3.14
C ALA A 51 -4.20 -7.53 -4.58
N VAL A 52 -3.03 -6.90 -4.78
CA VAL A 52 -2.40 -6.76 -6.10
C VAL A 52 -2.02 -8.12 -6.71
N LYS A 53 -1.53 -9.07 -5.91
CA LYS A 53 -1.24 -10.44 -6.40
C LYS A 53 -2.50 -11.12 -6.95
N ASN A 54 -3.65 -10.87 -6.32
CA ASN A 54 -4.94 -11.46 -6.69
C ASN A 54 -5.69 -10.70 -7.79
N LEU A 55 -5.22 -9.51 -8.22
CA LEU A 55 -5.81 -8.80 -9.35
C LEU A 55 -5.61 -9.59 -10.66
N PRO A 56 -6.67 -9.73 -11.49
CA PRO A 56 -6.57 -10.31 -12.82
C PRO A 56 -5.58 -9.55 -13.71
N GLU A 57 -4.90 -10.27 -14.61
CA GLU A 57 -3.88 -9.67 -15.48
C GLU A 57 -4.47 -8.60 -16.42
N ASN A 58 -5.70 -8.79 -16.90
CA ASN A 58 -6.38 -7.78 -17.71
C ASN A 58 -6.59 -6.46 -16.97
N VAL A 59 -6.80 -6.49 -15.64
CA VAL A 59 -6.90 -5.27 -14.82
C VAL A 59 -5.54 -4.58 -14.72
N LYS A 60 -4.47 -5.34 -14.50
CA LYS A 60 -3.10 -4.80 -14.45
C LYS A 60 -2.69 -4.16 -15.77
N ILE A 61 -3.02 -4.80 -16.90
CA ILE A 61 -2.73 -4.30 -18.25
C ILE A 61 -3.48 -3.00 -18.56
N MET A 62 -4.69 -2.80 -18.02
CA MET A 62 -5.43 -1.54 -18.18
C MET A 62 -4.76 -0.35 -17.47
N HIS A 63 -3.86 -0.60 -16.52
CA HIS A 63 -3.14 0.42 -15.75
C HIS A 63 -1.63 0.16 -15.82
N PRO A 64 -1.00 0.30 -17.00
CA PRO A 64 0.41 -0.05 -17.20
C PRO A 64 1.37 0.93 -16.51
N ASP A 65 0.92 2.14 -16.19
CA ASP A 65 1.70 3.16 -15.49
C ASP A 65 1.89 2.84 -14.00
N THR A 66 1.08 1.93 -13.46
CA THR A 66 1.20 1.47 -12.07
C THR A 66 2.28 0.39 -11.96
N GLU A 67 3.23 0.56 -11.03
CA GLU A 67 4.31 -0.40 -10.77
C GLU A 67 3.82 -1.66 -10.01
N TRP A 68 2.85 -2.40 -10.56
CA TRP A 68 2.20 -3.55 -9.90
C TRP A 68 3.18 -4.60 -9.34
N LYS A 69 4.28 -4.87 -10.07
CA LYS A 69 5.31 -5.81 -9.63
C LYS A 69 6.04 -5.35 -8.37
N LYS A 70 6.31 -4.05 -8.27
CA LYS A 70 6.95 -3.44 -7.11
C LYS A 70 6.01 -3.45 -5.90
N ILE A 71 4.74 -3.13 -6.12
CA ILE A 71 3.71 -3.15 -5.08
C ILE A 71 3.49 -4.58 -4.56
N ALA A 72 3.41 -5.58 -5.44
CA ALA A 72 3.30 -7.00 -5.05
C ALA A 72 4.53 -7.49 -4.26
N GLY A 73 5.70 -6.90 -4.50
CA GLY A 73 6.96 -7.19 -3.80
C GLY A 73 7.10 -6.54 -2.42
N LEU A 74 6.20 -5.62 -2.03
CA LEU A 74 6.27 -4.96 -0.71
C LEU A 74 6.21 -5.97 0.44
N ARG A 75 5.40 -7.02 0.31
CA ARG A 75 5.33 -8.10 1.29
C ARG A 75 6.68 -8.79 1.53
N ASP A 76 7.47 -8.96 0.46
CA ASP A 76 8.75 -9.66 0.54
C ASP A 76 9.81 -8.77 1.22
N ILE A 77 9.72 -7.45 1.05
CA ILE A 77 10.54 -6.45 1.78
C ILE A 77 10.15 -6.45 3.27
N LEU A 78 8.85 -6.41 3.59
CA LEU A 78 8.35 -6.36 4.97
C LEU A 78 8.67 -7.61 5.80
N THR A 79 8.77 -8.79 5.17
CA THR A 79 9.09 -10.04 5.88
C THR A 79 10.57 -10.16 6.25
N HIS A 80 11.46 -9.40 5.60
CA HIS A 80 12.90 -9.38 5.89
C HIS A 80 13.30 -8.24 6.84
N ALA A 81 12.34 -7.38 7.21
CA ALA A 81 12.55 -6.05 7.76
C ALA A 81 12.77 -5.92 9.28
N TYR A 82 12.93 -7.03 9.99
CA TYR A 82 12.81 -7.06 11.46
C TYR A 82 13.93 -6.35 12.26
N PHE A 83 14.86 -5.63 11.61
CA PHE A 83 15.94 -4.92 12.27
C PHE A 83 16.12 -3.50 11.70
N GLY A 84 15.51 -2.49 12.34
CA GLY A 84 15.86 -1.05 12.39
C GLY A 84 16.03 -0.26 11.08
N VAL A 85 16.71 -0.82 10.09
CA VAL A 85 17.04 -0.29 8.77
C VAL A 85 15.82 -0.28 7.84
N ASP A 86 14.85 -1.17 8.04
CA ASP A 86 13.69 -1.26 7.14
C ASP A 86 12.50 -0.35 7.49
N LEU A 87 12.36 0.12 8.74
CA LEU A 87 11.33 1.12 9.06
C LEU A 87 11.55 2.42 8.30
N GLN A 88 12.81 2.76 8.03
CA GLN A 88 13.15 3.90 7.17
C GLN A 88 12.72 3.67 5.73
N ILE A 89 12.90 2.47 5.19
CA ILE A 89 12.45 2.12 3.83
C ILE A 89 10.92 2.16 3.75
N ILE A 90 10.23 1.64 4.76
CA ILE A 90 8.76 1.71 4.87
C ILE A 90 8.31 3.16 4.91
N TRP A 91 8.91 3.98 5.78
CA TRP A 91 8.61 5.40 5.92
C TRP A 91 8.82 6.16 4.61
N GLU A 92 9.94 5.93 3.91
CA GLU A 92 10.19 6.56 2.61
C GLU A 92 9.20 6.07 1.53
N SER A 93 8.80 4.80 1.57
CA SER A 93 7.84 4.24 0.62
C SER A 93 6.47 4.90 0.77
N VAL A 94 6.00 5.10 2.00
CA VAL A 94 4.70 5.72 2.27
C VAL A 94 4.71 7.25 2.13
N ASN A 95 5.86 7.90 2.36
CA ASN A 95 5.94 9.36 2.42
C ASN A 95 6.55 10.02 1.16
N LYS A 96 7.28 9.28 0.30
CA LYS A 96 7.85 9.80 -0.96
C LYS A 96 7.28 9.17 -2.23
N ASN A 97 6.78 7.93 -2.18
CA ASN A 97 6.45 7.16 -3.38
C ASN A 97 4.98 6.71 -3.48
N PHE A 98 4.22 6.74 -2.38
CA PHE A 98 2.78 6.56 -2.40
C PHE A 98 2.11 7.93 -2.60
N THR A 99 2.16 8.47 -3.80
CA THR A 99 1.14 9.44 -4.24
C THR A 99 -0.16 8.66 -4.44
N SER A 100 -0.81 8.33 -3.32
CA SER A 100 -2.17 7.80 -3.25
C SER A 100 -3.10 8.57 -4.18
N SER A 101 -2.90 9.89 -4.32
CA SER A 101 -3.63 10.75 -5.24
C SER A 101 -3.73 10.20 -6.67
N GLU A 102 -2.68 9.61 -7.26
CA GLU A 102 -2.72 9.20 -8.67
C GLU A 102 -3.47 7.87 -8.85
N ILE A 103 -3.29 6.92 -7.93
CA ILE A 103 -3.98 5.63 -7.94
C ILE A 103 -5.44 5.80 -7.47
N VAL A 104 -5.68 6.60 -6.42
CA VAL A 104 -7.01 6.93 -5.90
C VAL A 104 -7.80 7.73 -6.92
N SER A 105 -7.25 8.78 -7.54
CA SER A 105 -7.96 9.51 -8.60
C SER A 105 -8.22 8.64 -9.84
N SER A 106 -7.30 7.72 -10.18
CA SER A 106 -7.51 6.79 -11.29
C SER A 106 -8.48 5.66 -10.98
N LEU A 107 -8.80 5.37 -9.71
CA LEU A 107 -9.75 4.33 -9.32
C LEU A 107 -11.12 4.93 -8.94
N GLU A 108 -11.15 6.11 -8.33
CA GLU A 108 -12.38 6.86 -8.03
C GLU A 108 -13.13 7.30 -9.29
N SER A 109 -12.44 7.48 -10.42
CA SER A 109 -13.06 7.75 -11.74
C SER A 109 -13.84 6.55 -12.32
N TYR A 110 -13.82 5.39 -11.68
CA TYR A 110 -14.50 4.18 -12.14
C TYR A 110 -15.46 3.58 -11.10
N THR A 111 -15.59 4.19 -9.92
CA THR A 111 -16.58 3.79 -8.90
C THR A 111 -17.84 4.69 -8.92
N PHE A 112 -17.94 5.64 -9.84
CA PHE A 112 -19.20 6.34 -10.21
C PHE A 112 -19.24 6.71 -11.69
#